data_AF-A0A0S8IRK9-F1
#
_entry.id   AF-A0A0S8IRK9-F1
#
_cell.length_a   1.000
_cell.length_b   1.000
_cell.length_c   1.000
_cell.angle_alpha   90.00
_cell.angle_beta   90.00
_cell.angle_gamma   90.00
#
_symmetry.space_group_name_H-M   'P 1'
#
loop_
_entity.id
_entity.type
_entity.pdbx_description
1 polymer ?
#
loop_
_entity_poly.entity_id
_entity_poly.type
_entity_poly.pdbx_seq_one_letter_code
_entity_poly.pdbx_strand_id
1 'polypeptide(L)'
;MRKSSYYLWFFALCLLILYGCGKLERKGTPTSNTPPTVFFTNVPPESTSFSVNPRMYWFGIDVDGFITAYQYAVMVTDSVVGAGGVEEVKNLLHSIPPDSVSWVDQLSLKNMIGAHVQAEPGGHARNVKTYADMDPEIYTPQYIFLRAIDNRGAISEVKNKLFYRNNHRPEAFIDVDEDFASQNHYCLEETTLTWKGIAISWSGQDTADYPDERDQPEFDFKWELVGPFDSPSAVDTGVVVDSSLDSILIVGQWVYTRWVSQRRHVFKGLENYADSGYGWYQLRVRVRDDAFVSHETPATLDFRILKPKFRYADKNRKTILVVDATAYGKATGIADNGSPVDTGDVRPFYRDALSQPGLYDELKFWYDPYSAPAEDKKSPPGEDVLSRYDLTIVLNLGSKPAITEQSYKRYKEYLNVGGRLWLIGLNNFRLSSGRAEPHSVQGELRGPAPNTYEVASEYCGIEEVFVPTYTFVDTMTLEFVGAEPFGLWEDLPVLEADPAKCGELKGYDPTNVAYYFGVRGIPYVCYDAMSNKLDFARRIPYQRRIYSFISYYGSISPMHQKPCAINYIGSTNRTAEFCFPLNLMKNESPDYPVFDVMKKMVEWFWEDLP
;
A
#
# COMPACT_ATOMS: atom_id res chain seq x y z
N MET A 1 67.70 -0.83 29.49
CA MET A 1 67.20 -1.00 30.88
C MET A 1 65.73 -0.59 31.12
N ARG A 2 65.03 0.16 30.24
CA ARG A 2 63.61 0.57 30.49
C ARG A 2 62.53 -0.52 30.31
N LYS A 3 62.77 -1.57 29.53
CA LYS A 3 61.76 -2.64 29.28
C LYS A 3 61.57 -3.60 30.45
N SER A 4 62.55 -3.72 31.35
CA SER A 4 62.46 -4.60 32.52
C SER A 4 61.54 -4.07 33.63
N SER A 5 61.27 -2.76 33.64
CA SER A 5 60.44 -2.12 34.68
C SER A 5 58.94 -2.40 34.48
N TYR A 6 58.47 -2.47 33.23
CA TYR A 6 57.04 -2.68 32.93
C TYR A 6 56.54 -4.08 33.31
N TYR A 7 57.37 -5.11 33.16
CA TYR A 7 57.02 -6.47 33.58
C TYR A 7 56.92 -6.59 35.10
N LEU A 8 57.76 -5.86 35.85
CA LEU A 8 57.70 -5.85 37.30
C LEU A 8 56.41 -5.17 37.81
N TRP A 9 56.02 -4.05 37.19
CA TRP A 9 54.78 -3.34 37.51
C TRP A 9 53.53 -4.13 37.11
N PHE A 10 53.53 -4.79 35.95
CA PHE A 10 52.43 -5.65 35.54
C PHE A 10 52.27 -6.86 36.47
N PHE A 11 53.37 -7.50 36.86
CA PHE A 11 53.34 -8.61 37.80
C PHE A 11 52.87 -8.17 39.20
N ALA A 12 53.29 -7.00 39.67
CA ALA A 12 52.82 -6.41 40.92
C ALA A 12 51.33 -6.05 40.88
N LEU A 13 50.82 -5.54 39.75
CA LEU A 13 49.40 -5.26 39.53
C LEU A 13 48.56 -6.55 39.51
N CYS A 14 49.03 -7.60 38.81
CA CYS A 14 48.38 -8.91 38.83
C CYS A 14 48.36 -9.52 40.24
N LEU A 15 49.43 -9.37 41.02
CA LEU A 15 49.46 -9.78 42.43
C LEU A 15 48.47 -8.99 43.29
N LEU A 16 48.32 -7.68 43.04
CA LEU A 16 47.32 -6.85 43.72
C LEU A 16 45.88 -7.20 43.32
N ILE A 17 45.63 -7.66 42.10
CA ILE A 17 44.31 -8.16 41.68
C ILE A 17 44.00 -9.53 42.31
N LEU A 18 45.02 -10.38 42.49
CA LEU A 18 44.86 -11.68 43.15
C LEU A 18 44.72 -11.57 44.69
N TYR A 19 45.23 -10.50 45.31
CA TYR A 19 45.08 -10.22 46.75
C TYR A 19 44.00 -9.18 47.09
N GLY A 20 43.56 -8.40 46.12
CA GLY A 20 42.53 -7.38 46.28
C GLY A 20 41.14 -7.99 46.16
N CYS A 21 40.40 -8.00 47.28
CA CYS A 21 39.05 -8.55 47.43
C CYS A 21 38.94 -10.08 47.50
N GLY A 22 39.75 -10.73 48.33
CA GLY A 22 39.22 -11.89 49.04
C GLY A 22 37.96 -11.44 49.81
N LYS A 23 36.80 -12.04 49.54
CA LYS A 23 35.57 -11.82 50.33
C LYS A 23 35.99 -11.93 51.79
N LEU A 24 36.02 -10.81 52.52
CA LEU A 24 36.26 -10.82 53.95
C LEU A 24 35.25 -11.80 54.53
N GLU A 25 35.73 -12.96 54.98
CA GLU A 25 34.89 -13.93 55.67
C GLU A 25 34.30 -13.17 56.85
N ARG A 26 33.00 -12.91 56.76
CA ARG A 26 32.26 -12.15 57.76
C ARG A 26 32.44 -12.92 59.06
N LYS A 27 33.32 -12.44 59.94
CA LYS A 27 33.57 -13.06 61.24
C LYS A 27 32.30 -12.89 62.09
N GLY A 28 31.66 -14.01 62.40
CA GLY A 28 30.44 -14.09 63.18
C GLY A 28 29.64 -15.33 62.78
N THR A 29 28.83 -15.86 63.69
CA THR A 29 27.80 -16.84 63.30
C THR A 29 26.83 -16.15 62.35
N PRO A 30 26.52 -16.75 61.19
CA PRO A 30 25.49 -16.21 60.31
C PRO A 30 24.22 -15.96 61.13
N THR A 31 23.69 -14.74 61.08
CA THR A 31 22.36 -14.47 61.62
C THR A 31 21.39 -15.42 60.92
N SER A 32 20.55 -16.11 61.71
CA SER A 32 19.47 -16.92 61.17
C SER A 32 18.64 -16.05 60.24
N ASN A 33 18.36 -16.56 59.04
CA ASN A 33 17.60 -15.80 58.06
C ASN A 33 16.23 -15.44 58.64
N THR A 34 15.90 -14.16 58.69
CA THR A 34 14.60 -13.70 59.19
C THR A 34 13.72 -13.35 58.00
N PRO A 35 12.50 -13.91 57.88
CA PRO A 35 11.63 -13.58 56.76
C PRO A 35 11.40 -12.06 56.64
N PRO A 36 11.38 -11.51 55.41
CA PRO A 36 11.13 -10.09 55.21
C PRO A 36 9.70 -9.73 55.62
N THR A 37 9.44 -8.45 55.86
CA THR A 37 8.08 -7.92 56.05
C THR A 37 7.68 -7.09 54.85
N VAL A 38 6.44 -7.22 54.37
CA VAL A 38 5.90 -6.47 53.22
C VAL A 38 4.69 -5.64 53.61
N PHE A 39 4.51 -4.50 52.95
CA PHE A 39 3.43 -3.56 53.18
C PHE A 39 2.89 -3.04 51.85
N PHE A 40 1.57 -2.98 51.71
CA PHE A 40 0.95 -2.07 50.74
C PHE A 40 1.12 -0.64 51.23
N THR A 41 1.41 0.30 50.33
CA THR A 41 1.20 1.70 50.67
C THR A 41 -0.31 1.98 50.77
N ASN A 42 -0.68 3.12 51.35
CA ASN A 42 -2.09 3.53 51.40
C ASN A 42 -2.57 4.21 50.10
N VAL A 43 -1.86 4.01 48.99
CA VAL A 43 -2.20 4.58 47.69
C VAL A 43 -2.31 3.44 46.68
N PRO A 44 -3.50 3.10 46.19
CA PRO A 44 -4.82 3.59 46.61
C PRO A 44 -5.30 3.04 47.98
N PRO A 45 -6.29 3.70 48.63
CA PRO A 45 -6.96 3.17 49.82
C PRO A 45 -7.67 1.84 49.52
N GLU A 46 -7.77 0.97 50.52
CA GLU A 46 -8.55 -0.26 50.39
C GLU A 46 -10.02 0.05 50.07
N SER A 47 -10.68 -0.84 49.33
CA SER A 47 -12.05 -0.69 48.82
C SER A 47 -12.24 0.42 47.80
N THR A 48 -11.16 0.97 47.23
CA THR A 48 -11.27 1.86 46.08
C THR A 48 -11.81 1.09 44.87
N SER A 49 -12.65 1.77 44.09
CA SER A 49 -13.20 1.26 42.84
C SER A 49 -12.43 1.86 41.66
N PHE A 50 -12.10 1.03 40.68
CA PHE A 50 -11.41 1.41 39.46
C PHE A 50 -12.23 0.97 38.26
N SER A 51 -11.99 1.61 37.13
CA SER A 51 -12.39 1.06 35.85
C SER A 51 -11.20 0.55 35.03
N VAL A 52 -10.02 1.10 35.31
CA VAL A 52 -8.72 0.65 34.78
C VAL A 52 -7.99 -0.31 35.72
N ASN A 53 -6.96 -1.00 35.21
CA ASN A 53 -6.03 -1.74 36.07
C ASN A 53 -5.29 -0.78 37.05
N PRO A 54 -5.46 -0.93 38.39
CA PRO A 54 -4.94 0.04 39.33
C PRO A 54 -3.42 -0.01 39.43
N ARG A 55 -2.79 1.17 39.51
CA ARG A 55 -1.38 1.30 39.88
C ARG A 55 -1.23 1.17 41.39
N MET A 56 -0.69 0.04 41.80
CA MET A 56 -0.47 -0.30 43.20
C MET A 56 0.99 -0.04 43.58
N TYR A 57 1.20 0.35 44.84
CA TYR A 57 2.53 0.59 45.40
C TYR A 57 2.72 -0.25 46.66
N TRP A 58 3.94 -0.73 46.86
CA TRP A 58 4.32 -1.52 48.02
C TRP A 58 5.80 -1.36 48.34
N PHE A 59 6.15 -1.71 49.57
CA PHE A 59 7.54 -1.79 49.99
C PHE A 59 7.70 -2.95 50.97
N GLY A 60 8.93 -3.40 51.16
CA GLY A 60 9.23 -4.32 52.22
C GLY A 60 10.55 -3.99 52.90
N ILE A 61 10.73 -4.60 54.06
CA ILE A 61 11.88 -4.42 54.93
C ILE A 61 12.42 -5.81 55.22
N ASP A 62 13.72 -5.98 55.02
CA ASP A 62 14.48 -7.13 55.46
C ASP A 62 15.53 -6.64 56.47
N VAL A 63 15.51 -7.22 57.68
CA VAL A 63 16.37 -6.79 58.79
C VAL A 63 17.78 -7.37 58.71
N ASP A 64 17.96 -8.49 58.00
CA ASP A 64 19.24 -9.18 57.89
C ASP A 64 19.74 -9.37 56.44
N GLY A 65 19.02 -8.80 55.48
CA GLY A 65 19.35 -8.85 54.07
C GLY A 65 18.71 -7.74 53.23
N PHE A 66 18.27 -8.10 52.02
CA PHE A 66 17.52 -7.25 51.11
C PHE A 66 16.49 -8.06 50.33
N ILE A 67 15.43 -7.40 49.89
CA ILE A 67 14.38 -8.02 49.09
C ILE A 67 14.86 -8.16 47.64
N THR A 68 14.74 -9.35 47.09
CA THR A 68 15.08 -9.63 45.68
C THR A 68 13.86 -9.53 44.78
N ALA A 69 12.68 -9.91 45.27
CA ALA A 69 11.46 -9.91 44.49
C ALA A 69 10.20 -9.71 45.33
N TYR A 70 9.14 -9.28 44.66
CA TYR A 70 7.77 -9.26 45.13
C TYR A 70 6.93 -10.21 44.29
N GLN A 71 5.94 -10.81 44.91
CA GLN A 71 4.98 -11.70 44.24
C GLN A 71 3.58 -11.27 44.63
N TYR A 72 2.74 -11.04 43.62
CA TYR A 72 1.33 -10.74 43.84
C TYR A 72 0.44 -11.78 43.17
N ALA A 73 -0.75 -11.94 43.75
CA ALA A 73 -1.82 -12.75 43.22
C ALA A 73 -3.15 -11.99 43.31
N VAL A 74 -4.01 -12.11 42.31
CA VAL A 74 -5.35 -11.50 42.30
C VAL A 74 -6.41 -12.58 42.20
N MET A 75 -7.47 -12.45 43.00
CA MET A 75 -8.56 -13.42 43.07
C MET A 75 -9.87 -12.72 43.40
N VAL A 76 -10.94 -13.02 42.65
CA VAL A 76 -12.29 -12.51 42.91
C VAL A 76 -12.82 -13.03 44.25
N THR A 77 -13.63 -12.22 44.93
CA THR A 77 -14.10 -12.51 46.30
C THR A 77 -14.84 -13.85 46.40
N ASP A 78 -15.67 -14.20 45.42
CA ASP A 78 -16.39 -15.48 45.41
C ASP A 78 -15.44 -16.68 45.38
N SER A 79 -14.35 -16.58 44.62
CA SER A 79 -13.30 -17.60 44.59
C SER A 79 -12.55 -17.68 45.92
N VAL A 80 -12.29 -16.54 46.59
CA VAL A 80 -11.70 -16.53 47.93
C VAL A 80 -12.62 -17.20 48.95
N VAL A 81 -13.92 -16.95 48.89
CA VAL A 81 -14.92 -17.62 49.75
C VAL A 81 -14.95 -19.12 49.45
N GLY A 82 -14.98 -19.51 48.18
CA GLY A 82 -14.95 -20.92 47.75
C GLY A 82 -13.67 -21.65 48.16
N ALA A 83 -12.56 -20.94 48.30
CA ALA A 83 -11.29 -21.47 48.79
C ALA A 83 -11.20 -21.58 50.33
N GLY A 84 -12.25 -21.22 51.07
CA GLY A 84 -12.26 -21.26 52.53
C GLY A 84 -11.95 -19.92 53.22
N GLY A 85 -11.89 -18.83 52.46
CA GLY A 85 -11.67 -17.48 52.96
C GLY A 85 -10.24 -16.97 52.80
N VAL A 86 -10.01 -15.71 53.21
CA VAL A 86 -8.75 -14.97 53.00
C VAL A 86 -7.55 -15.68 53.61
N GLU A 87 -7.67 -16.22 54.82
CA GLU A 87 -6.55 -16.86 55.51
C GLU A 87 -6.13 -18.18 54.85
N GLU A 88 -7.09 -18.95 54.32
CA GLU A 88 -6.77 -20.18 53.60
C GLU A 88 -6.05 -19.89 52.28
N VAL A 89 -6.46 -18.83 51.57
CA VAL A 89 -5.74 -18.35 50.38
C VAL A 89 -4.33 -17.88 50.74
N LYS A 90 -4.13 -17.17 51.87
CA LYS A 90 -2.78 -16.79 52.32
C LYS A 90 -1.91 -18.00 52.61
N ASN A 91 -2.45 -19.02 53.28
CA ASN A 91 -1.73 -20.27 53.57
C ASN A 91 -1.35 -21.00 52.27
N LEU A 92 -2.29 -21.11 51.33
CA LEU A 92 -2.06 -21.66 50.00
C LEU A 92 -0.93 -20.90 49.30
N LEU A 93 -1.03 -19.58 49.20
CA LEU A 93 -0.03 -18.73 48.55
C LEU A 93 1.34 -18.86 49.22
N HIS A 94 1.39 -18.93 50.55
CA HIS A 94 2.65 -19.11 51.28
C HIS A 94 3.32 -20.46 50.98
N SER A 95 2.54 -21.51 50.68
CA SER A 95 3.06 -22.84 50.33
C SER A 95 3.69 -22.93 48.93
N ILE A 96 3.39 -21.97 48.03
CA ILE A 96 3.94 -21.96 46.67
C ILE A 96 5.43 -21.60 46.73
N PRO A 97 6.33 -22.37 46.08
CA PRO A 97 7.75 -22.03 46.00
C PRO A 97 8.01 -20.60 45.51
N PRO A 98 9.11 -19.94 45.95
CA PRO A 98 9.38 -18.54 45.66
C PRO A 98 9.87 -18.30 44.21
N ASP A 99 10.14 -19.34 43.43
CA ASP A 99 10.57 -19.18 42.04
C ASP A 99 9.43 -18.65 41.15
N SER A 100 9.81 -17.97 40.06
CA SER A 100 8.86 -17.30 39.18
C SER A 100 7.94 -18.27 38.43
N VAL A 101 8.45 -19.45 38.05
CA VAL A 101 7.73 -20.44 37.25
C VAL A 101 6.64 -21.09 38.10
N SER A 102 7.00 -21.64 39.27
CA SER A 102 6.04 -22.23 40.20
C SER A 102 4.94 -21.25 40.60
N TRP A 103 5.28 -19.97 40.83
CA TRP A 103 4.31 -18.94 41.18
C TRP A 103 3.28 -18.72 40.07
N VAL A 104 3.71 -18.51 38.83
CA VAL A 104 2.80 -18.22 37.72
C VAL A 104 1.99 -19.47 37.35
N ASP A 105 2.64 -20.64 37.25
CA ASP A 105 1.98 -21.87 36.80
C ASP A 105 0.93 -22.36 37.81
N GLN A 106 1.26 -22.37 39.11
CA GLN A 106 0.30 -22.84 40.13
C GLN A 106 -0.89 -21.89 40.28
N LEU A 107 -0.69 -20.58 40.13
CA LEU A 107 -1.78 -19.61 40.16
C LEU A 107 -2.69 -19.73 38.94
N SER A 108 -2.12 -19.94 37.76
CA SER A 108 -2.87 -20.19 36.54
C SER A 108 -3.78 -21.43 36.68
N LEU A 109 -3.27 -22.53 37.26
CA LEU A 109 -4.06 -23.73 37.56
C LEU A 109 -5.21 -23.50 38.55
N LYS A 110 -5.20 -22.39 39.29
CA LYS A 110 -6.21 -22.00 40.27
C LYS A 110 -7.08 -20.84 39.80
N ASN A 111 -7.02 -20.49 38.52
CA ASN A 111 -7.72 -19.36 37.93
C ASN A 111 -7.41 -18.03 38.65
N MET A 112 -6.16 -17.85 39.11
CA MET A 112 -5.66 -16.63 39.74
C MET A 112 -4.69 -15.92 38.80
N ILE A 113 -4.70 -14.58 38.80
CA ILE A 113 -3.68 -13.78 38.11
C ILE A 113 -2.46 -13.69 39.02
N GLY A 114 -1.32 -14.23 38.58
CA GLY A 114 -0.07 -14.22 39.32
C GLY A 114 1.05 -13.50 38.61
N ALA A 115 1.86 -12.72 39.35
CA ALA A 115 3.09 -12.15 38.80
C ALA A 115 4.25 -12.16 39.80
N HIS A 116 5.46 -12.35 39.27
CA HIS A 116 6.72 -12.23 40.00
C HIS A 116 7.47 -10.98 39.49
N VAL A 117 7.78 -10.06 40.40
CA VAL A 117 8.34 -8.73 40.10
C VAL A 117 9.67 -8.59 40.80
N GLN A 118 10.76 -8.38 40.06
CA GLN A 118 12.07 -8.09 40.65
C GLN A 118 12.02 -6.77 41.41
N ALA A 119 12.64 -6.71 42.60
CA ALA A 119 12.57 -5.53 43.47
C ALA A 119 13.28 -4.30 42.86
N GLU A 120 14.38 -4.50 42.15
CA GLU A 120 15.20 -3.43 41.58
C GLU A 120 15.42 -3.61 40.06
N PRO A 121 15.42 -2.51 39.28
CA PRO A 121 14.98 -1.17 39.64
C PRO A 121 13.45 -1.03 39.53
N GLY A 122 12.80 -0.51 40.58
CA GLY A 122 11.40 -0.07 40.49
C GLY A 122 10.31 -1.13 40.71
N GLY A 123 10.64 -2.26 41.36
CA GLY A 123 9.69 -3.31 41.72
C GLY A 123 8.68 -2.94 42.80
N HIS A 124 8.68 -1.69 43.27
CA HIS A 124 7.82 -1.15 44.32
C HIS A 124 6.49 -0.60 43.82
N ALA A 125 6.26 -0.57 42.51
CA ALA A 125 4.99 -0.15 41.93
C ALA A 125 4.68 -0.91 40.63
N ARG A 126 3.41 -1.23 40.39
CA ARG A 126 2.95 -1.89 39.16
C ARG A 126 1.49 -1.58 38.87
N ASN A 127 1.11 -1.52 37.60
CA ASN A 127 -0.29 -1.71 37.21
C ASN A 127 -0.63 -3.18 37.44
N VAL A 128 -1.50 -3.46 38.41
CA VAL A 128 -1.88 -4.82 38.78
C VAL A 128 -3.05 -5.24 37.90
N LYS A 129 -2.87 -6.35 37.18
CA LYS A 129 -3.95 -6.94 36.36
C LYS A 129 -5.05 -7.45 37.28
N THR A 130 -6.28 -7.01 37.03
CA THR A 130 -7.47 -7.28 37.85
C THR A 130 -8.63 -7.74 36.96
N TYR A 131 -9.54 -8.53 37.53
CA TYR A 131 -10.76 -9.00 36.86
C TYR A 131 -11.78 -7.86 36.75
N ALA A 132 -12.60 -7.88 35.72
CA ALA A 132 -13.76 -6.99 35.60
C ALA A 132 -14.95 -7.78 35.03
N ASP A 133 -16.16 -7.29 35.30
CA ASP A 133 -17.37 -7.84 34.68
C ASP A 133 -17.55 -7.29 33.25
N MET A 134 -18.33 -8.00 32.43
CA MET A 134 -18.72 -7.56 31.09
C MET A 134 -19.79 -6.45 31.13
N ASP A 135 -20.53 -6.37 32.25
CA ASP A 135 -21.47 -5.30 32.55
C ASP A 135 -20.72 -4.12 33.20
N PRO A 136 -20.67 -2.94 32.56
CA PRO A 136 -19.97 -1.78 33.12
C PRO A 136 -20.59 -1.25 34.41
N GLU A 137 -21.83 -1.62 34.75
CA GLU A 137 -22.48 -1.23 36.01
C GLU A 137 -22.05 -2.12 37.19
N ILE A 138 -21.44 -3.28 36.92
CA ILE A 138 -21.05 -4.26 37.93
C ILE A 138 -19.58 -4.09 38.30
N TYR A 139 -19.34 -3.75 39.56
CA TYR A 139 -18.02 -3.73 40.15
C TYR A 139 -17.66 -5.12 40.71
N THR A 140 -16.64 -5.75 40.14
CA THR A 140 -16.15 -7.06 40.58
C THR A 140 -15.25 -6.90 41.82
N PRO A 141 -15.66 -7.39 42.99
CA PRO A 141 -14.85 -7.36 44.20
C PRO A 141 -13.73 -8.41 44.11
N GLN A 142 -12.51 -8.02 44.44
CA GLN A 142 -11.34 -8.90 44.34
C GLN A 142 -10.23 -8.53 45.31
N TYR A 143 -9.54 -9.54 45.79
CA TYR A 143 -8.38 -9.38 46.66
C TYR A 143 -7.09 -9.37 45.86
N ILE A 144 -6.21 -8.42 46.18
CA ILE A 144 -4.80 -8.44 45.76
C ILE A 144 -3.98 -8.91 46.94
N PHE A 145 -3.32 -10.05 46.81
CA PHE A 145 -2.39 -10.63 47.76
C PHE A 145 -0.96 -10.29 47.36
N LEU A 146 -0.09 -10.04 48.34
CA LEU A 146 1.29 -9.63 48.15
C LEU A 146 2.21 -10.31 49.16
N ARG A 147 3.36 -10.80 48.68
CA ARG A 147 4.47 -11.28 49.51
C ARG A 147 5.81 -10.80 48.94
N ALA A 148 6.84 -10.76 49.79
CA ALA A 148 8.21 -10.44 49.42
C ALA A 148 9.13 -11.65 49.61
N ILE A 149 10.21 -11.70 48.82
CA ILE A 149 11.25 -12.73 48.87
C ILE A 149 12.59 -12.03 49.12
N ASP A 150 13.34 -12.50 50.12
CA ASP A 150 14.68 -11.96 50.42
C ASP A 150 15.79 -12.55 49.55
N ASN A 151 17.03 -12.14 49.79
CA ASN A 151 18.22 -12.61 49.07
C ASN A 151 18.72 -14.00 49.49
N ARG A 152 18.02 -14.67 50.41
CA ARG A 152 18.26 -16.05 50.87
C ARG A 152 17.05 -16.96 50.66
N GLY A 153 16.01 -16.48 49.99
CA GLY A 153 14.81 -17.20 49.62
C GLY A 153 13.73 -17.32 50.70
N ALA A 154 13.84 -16.62 51.86
CA ALA A 154 12.70 -16.61 52.79
C ALA A 154 11.60 -15.68 52.31
N ILE A 155 10.38 -16.05 52.69
CA ILE A 155 9.12 -15.52 52.16
C ILE A 155 8.41 -14.78 53.30
N SER A 156 7.97 -13.55 53.05
CA SER A 156 7.19 -12.78 54.02
C SER A 156 5.84 -13.42 54.34
N GLU A 157 5.18 -12.95 55.41
CA GLU A 157 3.73 -13.08 55.51
C GLU A 157 3.04 -12.50 54.27
N VAL A 158 1.92 -13.11 53.86
CA VAL A 158 1.10 -12.63 52.75
C VAL A 158 0.17 -11.53 53.27
N LYS A 159 0.29 -10.32 52.72
CA LYS A 159 -0.66 -9.23 52.97
C LYS A 159 -1.71 -9.19 51.85
N ASN A 160 -2.89 -8.65 52.14
CA ASN A 160 -3.97 -8.53 51.17
C ASN A 160 -4.70 -7.18 51.29
N LYS A 161 -5.34 -6.74 50.21
CA LYS A 161 -6.31 -5.63 50.18
C LYS A 161 -7.46 -5.98 49.25
N LEU A 162 -8.68 -5.55 49.60
CA LEU A 162 -9.86 -5.66 48.74
C LEU A 162 -9.98 -4.43 47.81
N PHE A 163 -10.25 -4.66 46.54
CA PHE A 163 -10.54 -3.64 45.54
C PHE A 163 -11.74 -4.04 44.68
N TYR A 164 -12.26 -3.06 43.95
CA TYR A 164 -13.38 -3.24 43.05
C TYR A 164 -12.97 -2.76 41.66
N ARG A 165 -13.35 -3.49 40.63
CA ARG A 165 -13.14 -3.06 39.25
C ARG A 165 -14.38 -3.32 38.39
N ASN A 166 -14.83 -2.30 37.68
CA ASN A 166 -15.71 -2.44 36.51
C ASN A 166 -14.90 -2.22 35.24
N ASN A 167 -15.51 -2.32 34.07
CA ASN A 167 -14.84 -2.06 32.80
C ASN A 167 -15.85 -1.59 31.76
N HIS A 168 -15.50 -0.57 31.00
CA HIS A 168 -16.28 -0.15 29.85
C HIS A 168 -15.80 -0.87 28.60
N ARG A 169 -16.63 -0.90 27.57
CA ARG A 169 -16.30 -1.63 26.35
C ARG A 169 -15.47 -0.70 25.45
N PRO A 170 -14.30 -1.12 24.97
CA PRO A 170 -13.54 -0.33 24.02
C PRO A 170 -14.26 -0.28 22.67
N GLU A 171 -14.06 0.79 21.91
CA GLU A 171 -14.56 0.97 20.55
C GLU A 171 -13.44 0.72 19.53
N ALA A 172 -13.78 0.01 18.45
CA ALA A 172 -12.86 -0.21 17.34
C ALA A 172 -13.09 0.84 16.25
N PHE A 173 -12.02 1.25 15.58
CA PHE A 173 -12.06 2.16 14.44
C PHE A 173 -11.27 1.55 13.28
N ILE A 174 -11.79 1.66 12.07
CA ILE A 174 -11.06 1.25 10.86
C ILE A 174 -10.47 2.50 10.24
N ASP A 175 -9.14 2.54 10.17
CA ASP A 175 -8.36 3.71 9.78
C ASP A 175 -8.02 3.63 8.29
N VAL A 176 -8.87 4.24 7.46
CA VAL A 176 -8.71 4.33 6.01
C VAL A 176 -8.97 5.75 5.51
N ASP A 177 -8.51 6.07 4.31
CA ASP A 177 -8.80 7.35 3.65
C ASP A 177 -10.32 7.50 3.39
N GLU A 178 -10.81 8.75 3.39
CA GLU A 178 -12.25 9.06 3.29
C GLU A 178 -12.90 8.48 2.03
N ASP A 179 -12.16 8.41 0.92
CA ASP A 179 -12.66 7.90 -0.35
C ASP A 179 -12.44 6.38 -0.54
N PHE A 180 -11.79 5.69 0.41
CA PHE A 180 -11.43 4.27 0.30
C PHE A 180 -12.63 3.38 -0.03
N ALA A 181 -13.75 3.54 0.68
CA ALA A 181 -14.95 2.72 0.48
C ALA A 181 -15.63 2.96 -0.90
N SER A 182 -15.43 4.15 -1.48
CA SER A 182 -15.98 4.54 -2.78
C SER A 182 -15.08 4.15 -3.96
N GLN A 183 -13.81 3.88 -3.69
CA GLN A 183 -12.83 3.49 -4.69
C GLN A 183 -12.91 2.00 -5.05
N ASN A 184 -12.45 1.69 -6.26
CA ASN A 184 -12.24 0.33 -6.70
C ASN A 184 -10.83 -0.12 -6.36
N HIS A 185 -10.71 -1.25 -5.66
CA HIS A 185 -9.39 -1.77 -5.27
C HIS A 185 -9.01 -2.95 -6.14
N TYR A 186 -7.96 -2.83 -6.95
CA TYR A 186 -7.45 -4.00 -7.64
C TYR A 186 -6.90 -5.04 -6.65
N CYS A 187 -7.20 -6.32 -6.89
CA CYS A 187 -6.74 -7.42 -6.06
C CYS A 187 -6.01 -8.47 -6.90
N LEU A 188 -4.74 -8.73 -6.55
CA LEU A 188 -3.93 -9.81 -7.12
C LEU A 188 -3.73 -10.92 -6.08
N GLU A 189 -3.50 -12.16 -6.53
CA GLU A 189 -3.12 -13.32 -5.70
C GLU A 189 -1.86 -13.06 -4.87
N GLU A 190 -0.87 -12.41 -5.48
CA GLU A 190 0.39 -12.07 -4.84
C GLU A 190 0.74 -10.59 -5.04
N THR A 191 1.48 -10.04 -4.10
CA THR A 191 2.03 -8.68 -4.22
C THR A 191 3.09 -8.62 -5.31
N THR A 192 3.18 -7.50 -6.00
CA THR A 192 4.21 -7.25 -7.02
C THR A 192 5.17 -6.15 -6.56
N LEU A 193 6.13 -5.79 -7.42
CA LEU A 193 7.00 -4.64 -7.14
C LEU A 193 6.21 -3.33 -7.03
N THR A 194 5.13 -3.19 -7.82
CA THR A 194 4.32 -1.98 -7.95
C THR A 194 3.02 -2.03 -7.15
N TRP A 195 2.41 -3.21 -6.96
CA TRP A 195 1.18 -3.39 -6.19
C TRP A 195 1.46 -4.10 -4.85
N LYS A 196 1.08 -3.48 -3.73
CA LYS A 196 1.41 -3.93 -2.38
C LYS A 196 0.26 -4.58 -1.61
N GLY A 197 -0.85 -4.89 -2.28
CA GLY A 197 -2.05 -5.37 -1.61
C GLY A 197 -2.97 -4.25 -1.16
N ILE A 198 -4.15 -4.64 -0.67
CA ILE A 198 -5.15 -3.74 -0.11
C ILE A 198 -4.87 -3.63 1.39
N ALA A 199 -4.16 -2.58 1.78
CA ALA A 199 -3.78 -2.37 3.18
C ALA A 199 -4.88 -1.64 3.94
N ILE A 200 -5.38 -2.25 5.01
CA ILE A 200 -6.35 -1.63 5.92
C ILE A 200 -5.78 -1.69 7.34
N SER A 201 -5.87 -0.56 8.04
CA SER A 201 -5.44 -0.45 9.44
C SER A 201 -6.64 -0.22 10.34
N TRP A 202 -6.47 -0.46 11.64
CA TRP A 202 -7.49 -0.23 12.64
C TRP A 202 -6.87 0.11 13.99
N SER A 203 -7.68 0.75 14.82
CA SER A 203 -7.31 1.19 16.16
C SER A 203 -8.43 0.88 17.16
N GLY A 204 -8.11 1.02 18.43
CA GLY A 204 -9.04 0.86 19.55
C GLY A 204 -8.97 2.11 20.41
N GLN A 205 -10.09 2.49 21.01
CA GLN A 205 -10.15 3.53 22.04
C GLN A 205 -11.11 3.10 23.15
N ASP A 206 -10.77 3.45 24.37
CA ASP A 206 -11.61 3.28 25.54
C ASP A 206 -11.62 4.59 26.33
N THR A 207 -12.28 5.60 25.78
CA THR A 207 -12.32 6.94 26.38
C THR A 207 -13.14 7.00 27.67
N ALA A 208 -13.96 5.97 27.93
CA ALA A 208 -14.74 5.87 29.16
C ALA A 208 -13.81 5.58 30.36
N ASP A 209 -12.84 4.69 30.17
CA ASP A 209 -11.89 4.32 31.23
C ASP A 209 -10.57 5.10 31.16
N TYR A 210 -10.18 5.52 29.96
CA TYR A 210 -8.94 6.23 29.68
C TYR A 210 -9.25 7.54 28.92
N PRO A 211 -9.60 8.64 29.61
CA PRO A 211 -9.96 9.89 28.95
C PRO A 211 -8.82 10.54 28.15
N ASP A 212 -7.56 10.22 28.45
CA ASP A 212 -6.39 10.67 27.68
C ASP A 212 -6.03 9.60 26.63
N GLU A 213 -5.99 10.00 25.36
CA GLU A 213 -5.60 9.13 24.25
C GLU A 213 -4.18 8.58 24.37
N ARG A 214 -3.32 9.22 25.16
CA ARG A 214 -1.93 8.77 25.39
C ARG A 214 -1.83 7.67 26.44
N ASP A 215 -2.86 7.50 27.25
CA ASP A 215 -2.90 6.54 28.37
C ASP A 215 -3.76 5.31 28.04
N GLN A 216 -4.18 5.15 26.78
CA GLN A 216 -4.97 3.99 26.32
C GLN A 216 -4.25 2.66 26.63
N PRO A 217 -4.99 1.61 26.98
CA PRO A 217 -4.41 0.30 27.28
C PRO A 217 -3.89 -0.36 26.00
N GLU A 218 -3.19 -1.49 26.18
CA GLU A 218 -2.94 -2.38 25.06
C GLU A 218 -4.26 -3.04 24.63
N PHE A 219 -4.52 -3.00 23.33
CA PHE A 219 -5.72 -3.58 22.73
C PHE A 219 -5.39 -4.84 21.94
N ASP A 220 -6.30 -5.80 22.05
CA ASP A 220 -6.36 -6.98 21.19
C ASP A 220 -7.51 -6.82 20.20
N PHE A 221 -7.27 -7.23 18.95
CA PHE A 221 -8.24 -7.12 17.87
C PHE A 221 -8.65 -8.49 17.36
N LYS A 222 -9.93 -8.63 17.05
CA LYS A 222 -10.45 -9.76 16.28
C LYS A 222 -11.04 -9.20 15.00
N TRP A 223 -10.53 -9.63 13.85
CA TRP A 223 -11.08 -9.21 12.57
C TRP A 223 -11.55 -10.39 11.72
N GLU A 224 -12.59 -10.16 10.95
CA GLU A 224 -13.20 -11.11 10.03
C GLU A 224 -13.49 -10.38 8.72
N LEU A 225 -13.10 -10.97 7.60
CA LEU A 225 -13.44 -10.49 6.27
C LEU A 225 -14.52 -11.41 5.69
N VAL A 226 -15.66 -10.83 5.34
CA VAL A 226 -16.77 -11.56 4.71
C VAL A 226 -16.97 -11.13 3.26
N GLY A 227 -17.29 -12.08 2.39
CA GLY A 227 -17.49 -11.85 0.94
C GLY A 227 -17.06 -13.06 0.09
N PRO A 228 -16.95 -12.91 -1.24
CA PRO A 228 -17.42 -11.77 -2.02
C PRO A 228 -18.96 -11.70 -2.11
N PHE A 229 -19.50 -10.50 -2.29
CA PHE A 229 -20.93 -10.24 -2.55
C PHE A 229 -21.13 -9.41 -3.84
N ASP A 230 -22.37 -9.36 -4.34
CA ASP A 230 -22.73 -8.56 -5.52
C ASP A 230 -22.94 -7.06 -5.21
N SER A 231 -23.22 -6.73 -3.95
CA SER A 231 -23.51 -5.38 -3.46
C SER A 231 -23.24 -5.26 -1.95
N PRO A 232 -23.00 -4.04 -1.41
CA PRO A 232 -22.86 -3.82 0.03
C PRO A 232 -24.11 -4.19 0.83
N SER A 233 -25.29 -4.14 0.21
CA SER A 233 -26.56 -4.50 0.85
C SER A 233 -26.81 -6.01 0.95
N ALA A 234 -26.05 -6.83 0.23
CA ALA A 234 -26.24 -8.28 0.16
C ALA A 234 -25.29 -9.07 1.08
N VAL A 235 -24.76 -8.43 2.12
CA VAL A 235 -23.79 -9.05 3.03
C VAL A 235 -24.42 -10.28 3.71
N ASP A 236 -23.86 -11.44 3.42
CA ASP A 236 -24.11 -12.69 4.15
C ASP A 236 -22.98 -12.91 5.16
N THR A 237 -23.33 -12.84 6.45
CA THR A 237 -22.38 -12.98 7.55
C THR A 237 -21.81 -14.39 7.69
N GLY A 238 -22.40 -15.38 7.02
CA GLY A 238 -21.95 -16.77 7.03
C GLY A 238 -20.70 -17.03 6.17
N VAL A 239 -20.34 -16.12 5.26
CA VAL A 239 -19.26 -16.33 4.29
C VAL A 239 -17.99 -15.61 4.74
N VAL A 240 -17.30 -16.15 5.75
CA VAL A 240 -15.99 -15.65 6.21
C VAL A 240 -14.89 -16.22 5.31
N VAL A 241 -14.18 -15.36 4.59
CA VAL A 241 -13.08 -15.76 3.68
C VAL A 241 -11.70 -15.63 4.32
N ASP A 242 -11.57 -14.75 5.31
CA ASP A 242 -10.33 -14.53 6.04
C ASP A 242 -10.63 -14.01 7.45
N SER A 243 -9.74 -14.26 8.40
CA SER A 243 -9.90 -13.79 9.78
C SER A 243 -8.57 -13.78 10.51
N SER A 244 -8.50 -13.00 11.59
CA SER A 244 -7.36 -13.07 12.51
C SER A 244 -7.23 -14.47 13.10
N LEU A 245 -6.05 -15.07 12.89
CA LEU A 245 -5.62 -16.28 13.57
C LEU A 245 -4.21 -16.04 14.11
N ASP A 246 -4.06 -16.08 15.43
CA ASP A 246 -2.77 -16.17 16.10
C ASP A 246 -2.64 -17.53 16.77
N SER A 247 -1.39 -17.97 16.92
CA SER A 247 -1.06 -19.19 17.66
C SER A 247 -0.18 -18.83 18.84
N ILE A 248 -0.68 -19.08 20.06
CA ILE A 248 0.08 -18.88 21.29
C ILE A 248 0.45 -20.26 21.85
N LEU A 249 1.72 -20.45 22.20
CA LEU A 249 2.19 -21.66 22.87
C LEU A 249 1.92 -21.54 24.38
N ILE A 250 0.96 -22.30 24.90
CA ILE A 250 0.63 -22.37 26.33
C ILE A 250 1.02 -23.77 26.83
N VAL A 251 2.02 -23.85 27.72
CA VAL A 251 2.46 -25.11 28.35
C VAL A 251 2.78 -26.21 27.32
N GLY A 252 3.45 -25.84 26.21
CA GLY A 252 3.83 -26.77 25.15
C GLY A 252 2.68 -27.20 24.21
N GLN A 253 1.47 -26.67 24.38
CA GLN A 253 0.36 -26.84 23.44
C GLN A 253 0.07 -25.53 22.70
N TRP A 254 -0.12 -25.63 21.38
CA TRP A 254 -0.54 -24.49 20.56
C TRP A 254 -2.04 -24.25 20.78
N VAL A 255 -2.36 -23.10 21.34
CA VAL A 255 -3.73 -22.60 21.47
C VAL A 255 -3.94 -21.52 20.42
N TYR A 256 -4.92 -21.73 19.55
CA TYR A 256 -5.28 -20.73 18.56
C TYR A 256 -6.21 -19.70 19.19
N THR A 257 -5.81 -18.43 19.12
CA THR A 257 -6.66 -17.31 19.49
C THR A 257 -7.02 -16.54 18.24
N ARG A 258 -8.25 -16.03 18.17
CA ARG A 258 -8.65 -15.10 17.10
C ARG A 258 -8.34 -13.64 17.45
N TRP A 259 -7.81 -13.39 18.64
CA TRP A 259 -7.42 -12.07 19.11
C TRP A 259 -5.93 -11.86 18.83
N VAL A 260 -5.61 -10.83 18.06
CA VAL A 260 -4.26 -10.45 17.61
C VAL A 260 -3.94 -9.03 18.08
N SER A 261 -2.67 -8.75 18.36
CA SER A 261 -2.20 -7.37 18.63
C SER A 261 -1.95 -6.56 17.35
N GLN A 262 -2.00 -7.22 16.19
CA GLN A 262 -1.79 -6.60 14.88
C GLN A 262 -2.89 -5.58 14.57
N ARG A 263 -2.47 -4.38 14.14
CA ARG A 263 -3.34 -3.22 13.84
C ARG A 263 -3.49 -2.92 12.35
N ARG A 264 -2.98 -3.80 11.50
CA ARG A 264 -2.96 -3.61 10.04
C ARG A 264 -2.89 -4.94 9.35
N HIS A 265 -3.69 -5.14 8.33
CA HIS A 265 -3.61 -6.31 7.45
C HIS A 265 -3.57 -5.89 5.98
N VAL A 266 -2.96 -6.73 5.16
CA VAL A 266 -2.79 -6.50 3.72
C VAL A 266 -3.52 -7.61 2.99
N PHE A 267 -4.70 -7.29 2.46
CA PHE A 267 -5.52 -8.25 1.74
C PHE A 267 -5.02 -8.44 0.30
N LYS A 268 -5.02 -9.70 -0.13
CA LYS A 268 -4.64 -10.16 -1.47
C LYS A 268 -5.36 -11.49 -1.75
N GLY A 269 -5.39 -11.91 -3.01
CA GLY A 269 -6.04 -13.16 -3.43
C GLY A 269 -7.55 -13.20 -3.15
N LEU A 270 -8.19 -12.05 -3.03
CA LEU A 270 -9.65 -11.97 -2.90
C LEU A 270 -10.29 -12.24 -4.27
N GLU A 271 -11.41 -12.95 -4.26
CA GLU A 271 -12.13 -13.35 -5.46
C GLU A 271 -13.22 -12.36 -5.85
N ASN A 272 -13.55 -12.32 -7.14
CA ASN A 272 -14.75 -11.64 -7.62
C ASN A 272 -16.01 -12.44 -7.23
N TYR A 273 -17.15 -11.76 -7.12
CA TYR A 273 -18.45 -12.41 -7.00
C TYR A 273 -18.84 -13.03 -8.35
N ALA A 274 -18.74 -14.35 -8.46
CA ALA A 274 -19.00 -15.09 -9.68
C ALA A 274 -18.30 -14.44 -10.90
N ASP A 275 -18.99 -14.32 -12.04
CA ASP A 275 -18.44 -13.77 -13.29
C ASP A 275 -18.56 -12.24 -13.43
N SER A 276 -19.05 -11.54 -12.40
CA SER A 276 -19.37 -10.11 -12.44
C SER A 276 -18.16 -9.19 -12.74
N GLY A 277 -16.95 -9.68 -12.49
CA GLY A 277 -15.70 -8.93 -12.65
C GLY A 277 -15.36 -8.02 -11.47
N TYR A 278 -16.11 -8.10 -10.37
CA TYR A 278 -15.84 -7.40 -9.12
C TYR A 278 -16.33 -8.24 -7.93
N GLY A 279 -15.97 -7.87 -6.70
CA GLY A 279 -16.55 -8.46 -5.49
C GLY A 279 -16.62 -7.43 -4.37
N TRP A 280 -17.75 -7.37 -3.66
CA TRP A 280 -17.87 -6.58 -2.44
C TRP A 280 -17.45 -7.40 -1.23
N TYR A 281 -16.73 -6.76 -0.32
CA TYR A 281 -16.28 -7.34 0.93
C TYR A 281 -16.64 -6.42 2.09
N GLN A 282 -16.93 -7.01 3.24
CA GLN A 282 -17.09 -6.29 4.49
C GLN A 282 -16.02 -6.76 5.48
N LEU A 283 -15.13 -5.85 5.86
CA LEU A 283 -14.22 -6.06 6.98
C LEU A 283 -14.95 -5.74 8.28
N ARG A 284 -14.83 -6.62 9.27
CA ARG A 284 -15.38 -6.44 10.61
C ARG A 284 -14.26 -6.51 11.61
N VAL A 285 -14.08 -5.47 12.41
CA VAL A 285 -13.05 -5.42 13.45
C VAL A 285 -13.72 -5.24 14.81
N ARG A 286 -13.40 -6.13 15.74
CA ARG A 286 -13.72 -6.00 17.16
C ARG A 286 -12.43 -5.71 17.90
N VAL A 287 -12.57 -4.96 18.98
CA VAL A 287 -11.50 -4.70 19.92
C VAL A 287 -11.91 -5.20 21.31
N ARG A 288 -10.91 -5.61 22.08
CA ARG A 288 -11.01 -5.80 23.53
C ARG A 288 -9.79 -5.18 24.19
N ASP A 289 -9.93 -4.82 25.44
CA ASP A 289 -8.93 -4.15 26.27
C ASP A 289 -8.25 -5.13 27.23
N ASP A 290 -7.65 -4.59 28.29
CA ASP A 290 -6.94 -5.31 29.33
C ASP A 290 -7.84 -6.04 30.35
N ALA A 291 -9.16 -5.89 30.26
CA ALA A 291 -10.15 -6.74 30.93
C ALA A 291 -10.69 -7.86 30.02
N PHE A 292 -10.25 -7.91 28.76
CA PHE A 292 -10.71 -8.85 27.74
C PHE A 292 -12.20 -8.71 27.39
N VAL A 293 -12.79 -7.56 27.69
CA VAL A 293 -14.18 -7.23 27.35
C VAL A 293 -14.20 -6.72 25.91
N SER A 294 -14.94 -7.38 25.03
CA SER A 294 -15.08 -6.95 23.63
C SER A 294 -16.39 -6.22 23.37
N HIS A 295 -16.36 -5.23 22.48
CA HIS A 295 -17.58 -4.62 21.97
C HIS A 295 -18.41 -5.63 21.16
N GLU A 296 -19.74 -5.63 21.38
CA GLU A 296 -20.67 -6.53 20.68
C GLU A 296 -20.87 -6.14 19.22
N THR A 297 -20.82 -4.86 18.92
CA THR A 297 -20.90 -4.32 17.55
C THR A 297 -19.49 -4.12 17.00
N PRO A 298 -19.07 -4.84 15.95
CA PRO A 298 -17.79 -4.58 15.31
C PRO A 298 -17.81 -3.23 14.57
N ALA A 299 -16.65 -2.60 14.42
CA ALA A 299 -16.44 -1.62 13.36
C ALA A 299 -16.52 -2.32 12.01
N THR A 300 -17.19 -1.72 11.03
CA THR A 300 -17.39 -2.32 9.71
C THR A 300 -16.90 -1.40 8.60
N LEU A 301 -16.25 -1.97 7.59
CA LEU A 301 -15.86 -1.28 6.36
C LEU A 301 -16.26 -2.13 5.16
N ASP A 302 -17.13 -1.59 4.31
CA ASP A 302 -17.46 -2.16 3.02
C ASP A 302 -16.50 -1.61 1.95
N PHE A 303 -15.94 -2.47 1.11
CA PHE A 303 -15.10 -2.05 0.00
C PHE A 303 -15.25 -2.99 -1.20
N ARG A 304 -15.04 -2.44 -2.40
CA ARG A 304 -15.14 -3.20 -3.65
C ARG A 304 -13.77 -3.54 -4.18
N ILE A 305 -13.56 -4.80 -4.52
CA ILE A 305 -12.36 -5.25 -5.20
C ILE A 305 -12.62 -5.59 -6.67
N LEU A 306 -11.56 -5.51 -7.47
CA LEU A 306 -11.49 -5.92 -8.86
C LEU A 306 -10.33 -6.90 -9.01
N LYS A 307 -10.61 -8.20 -9.14
CA LYS A 307 -9.59 -9.19 -9.54
C LYS A 307 -9.42 -9.11 -11.07
N PRO A 308 -8.32 -8.54 -11.60
CA PRO A 308 -8.19 -8.29 -13.03
C PRO A 308 -8.13 -9.59 -13.82
N LYS A 309 -8.98 -9.74 -14.85
CA LYS A 309 -9.07 -11.00 -15.59
C LYS A 309 -7.79 -11.31 -16.38
N PHE A 310 -7.04 -10.29 -16.79
CA PHE A 310 -5.83 -10.44 -17.61
C PHE A 310 -4.64 -11.12 -16.92
N ARG A 311 -4.73 -11.36 -15.60
CA ARG A 311 -3.73 -12.13 -14.85
C ARG A 311 -4.16 -13.57 -14.56
N TYR A 312 -5.46 -13.85 -14.59
CA TYR A 312 -6.05 -15.06 -13.99
C TYR A 312 -6.96 -15.84 -14.93
N ALA A 313 -7.59 -15.17 -15.90
CA ALA A 313 -8.26 -15.84 -16.99
C ALA A 313 -7.20 -16.55 -17.86
N ASP A 314 -7.64 -17.56 -18.62
CA ASP A 314 -6.86 -18.29 -19.61
C ASP A 314 -5.71 -17.44 -20.15
N LYS A 315 -4.45 -17.85 -19.94
CA LYS A 315 -3.26 -17.08 -20.37
C LYS A 315 -3.29 -16.76 -21.87
N ASN A 316 -4.13 -17.46 -22.62
CA ASN A 316 -4.34 -17.26 -24.05
C ASN A 316 -5.37 -16.17 -24.36
N ARG A 317 -6.11 -15.65 -23.37
CA ARG A 317 -7.11 -14.59 -23.55
C ARG A 317 -6.40 -13.31 -24.00
N LYS A 318 -6.85 -12.77 -25.14
CA LYS A 318 -6.33 -11.53 -25.74
C LYS A 318 -7.46 -10.54 -25.92
N THR A 319 -7.56 -9.58 -25.02
CA THR A 319 -8.65 -8.61 -25.03
C THR A 319 -8.14 -7.19 -25.08
N ILE A 320 -8.73 -6.40 -25.98
CA ILE A 320 -8.30 -5.04 -26.30
C ILE A 320 -9.43 -4.07 -26.01
N LEU A 321 -9.13 -3.06 -25.21
CA LEU A 321 -9.96 -1.87 -25.04
C LEU A 321 -9.32 -0.71 -25.80
N VAL A 322 -10.04 -0.13 -26.75
CA VAL A 322 -9.63 1.10 -27.42
C VAL A 322 -10.36 2.27 -26.79
N VAL A 323 -9.64 3.20 -26.19
CA VAL A 323 -10.16 4.42 -25.56
C VAL A 323 -9.86 5.60 -26.46
N ASP A 324 -10.87 6.11 -27.15
CA ASP A 324 -10.76 7.31 -27.98
C ASP A 324 -10.92 8.56 -27.11
N ALA A 325 -9.80 9.10 -26.64
CA ALA A 325 -9.68 10.33 -25.86
C ALA A 325 -9.57 11.59 -26.75
N THR A 326 -9.67 11.45 -28.06
CA THR A 326 -9.53 12.54 -29.03
C THR A 326 -10.67 13.54 -28.90
N ALA A 327 -10.37 14.84 -28.80
CA ALA A 327 -11.37 15.88 -29.01
C ALA A 327 -11.49 16.22 -30.50
N TYR A 328 -12.65 15.91 -31.08
CA TYR A 328 -12.92 16.19 -32.48
C TYR A 328 -13.42 17.62 -32.65
N GLY A 329 -12.91 18.28 -33.69
CA GLY A 329 -12.96 19.72 -33.81
C GLY A 329 -14.37 20.34 -33.94
N LYS A 330 -15.42 19.60 -34.32
CA LYS A 330 -16.78 20.17 -34.41
C LYS A 330 -17.40 20.51 -33.04
N ALA A 331 -16.95 19.90 -31.94
CA ALA A 331 -17.67 19.92 -30.66
C ALA A 331 -17.37 21.12 -29.75
N THR A 332 -16.21 21.79 -29.89
CA THR A 332 -15.72 22.72 -28.84
C THR A 332 -15.77 24.20 -29.21
N GLY A 333 -15.99 24.56 -30.48
CA GLY A 333 -15.87 25.97 -30.95
C GLY A 333 -14.45 26.54 -30.84
N ILE A 334 -13.49 25.78 -30.29
CA ILE A 334 -12.08 26.12 -30.19
C ILE A 334 -11.43 25.71 -31.51
N ALA A 335 -10.62 26.61 -32.09
CA ALA A 335 -9.74 26.32 -33.21
C ALA A 335 -8.61 25.41 -32.71
N ASP A 336 -8.90 24.12 -32.56
CA ASP A 336 -7.89 23.15 -32.21
C ASP A 336 -7.20 22.69 -33.49
N ASN A 337 -5.96 23.16 -33.67
CA ASN A 337 -5.15 22.89 -34.84
C ASN A 337 -4.63 21.45 -34.76
N GLY A 338 -4.84 20.68 -35.83
CA GLY A 338 -4.29 19.33 -35.98
C GLY A 338 -5.20 18.19 -35.52
N SER A 339 -6.40 18.48 -35.01
CA SER A 339 -7.35 17.44 -34.59
C SER A 339 -8.21 16.95 -35.77
N PRO A 340 -8.54 15.65 -35.84
CA PRO A 340 -9.47 15.14 -36.85
C PRO A 340 -10.81 15.89 -36.83
N VAL A 341 -11.36 16.16 -38.02
CA VAL A 341 -12.62 16.89 -38.18
C VAL A 341 -13.83 16.03 -37.79
N ASP A 342 -13.76 14.73 -38.10
CA ASP A 342 -14.82 13.77 -37.85
C ASP A 342 -14.27 12.43 -37.34
N THR A 343 -15.11 11.74 -36.58
CA THR A 343 -14.91 10.37 -36.13
C THR A 343 -15.04 9.35 -37.26
N GLY A 344 -15.70 9.73 -38.36
CA GLY A 344 -16.04 8.88 -39.50
C GLY A 344 -14.85 8.21 -40.18
N ASP A 345 -13.67 8.83 -40.17
CA ASP A 345 -12.48 8.29 -40.84
C ASP A 345 -11.49 7.66 -39.84
N VAL A 346 -11.47 8.14 -38.60
CA VAL A 346 -10.58 7.66 -37.55
C VAL A 346 -11.03 6.32 -36.99
N ARG A 347 -12.29 6.23 -36.56
CA ARG A 347 -12.77 5.04 -35.83
C ARG A 347 -12.81 3.80 -36.71
N PRO A 348 -13.25 3.86 -37.99
CA PRO A 348 -13.15 2.72 -38.89
C PRO A 348 -11.70 2.29 -39.13
N PHE A 349 -10.76 3.22 -39.32
CA PHE A 349 -9.35 2.88 -39.50
C PHE A 349 -8.82 1.98 -38.36
N TYR A 350 -8.98 2.39 -37.10
CA TYR A 350 -8.48 1.61 -35.97
C TYR A 350 -9.28 0.32 -35.75
N ARG A 351 -10.59 0.33 -36.06
CA ARG A 351 -11.42 -0.88 -36.03
C ARG A 351 -10.94 -1.90 -37.05
N ASP A 352 -10.71 -1.49 -38.28
CA ASP A 352 -10.28 -2.37 -39.37
C ASP A 352 -8.87 -2.88 -39.13
N ALA A 353 -7.96 -1.99 -38.69
CA ALA A 353 -6.58 -2.34 -38.37
C ALA A 353 -6.48 -3.38 -37.25
N LEU A 354 -7.33 -3.28 -36.23
CA LEU A 354 -7.31 -4.21 -35.10
C LEU A 354 -8.11 -5.48 -35.38
N SER A 355 -9.16 -5.44 -36.22
CA SER A 355 -10.05 -6.58 -36.52
C SER A 355 -9.42 -7.66 -37.42
N GLN A 356 -8.11 -7.64 -37.58
CA GLN A 356 -7.40 -8.71 -38.29
C GLN A 356 -7.55 -10.04 -37.52
N PRO A 357 -7.81 -11.16 -38.22
CA PRO A 357 -8.00 -12.46 -37.57
C PRO A 357 -6.81 -12.87 -36.70
N GLY A 358 -7.10 -13.35 -35.48
CA GLY A 358 -6.10 -13.91 -34.55
C GLY A 358 -5.38 -12.89 -33.65
N LEU A 359 -5.68 -11.59 -33.77
CA LEU A 359 -5.08 -10.56 -32.92
C LEU A 359 -5.68 -10.50 -31.51
N TYR A 360 -6.97 -10.81 -31.37
CA TYR A 360 -7.71 -10.73 -30.11
C TYR A 360 -8.87 -11.74 -30.09
N ASP A 361 -9.37 -12.02 -28.89
CA ASP A 361 -10.63 -12.72 -28.63
C ASP A 361 -11.79 -11.73 -28.38
N GLU A 362 -11.49 -10.57 -27.79
CA GLU A 362 -12.46 -9.49 -27.57
C GLU A 362 -11.86 -8.12 -27.91
N LEU A 363 -12.58 -7.31 -28.71
CA LEU A 363 -12.23 -5.92 -29.00
C LEU A 363 -13.41 -5.02 -28.65
N LYS A 364 -13.17 -4.02 -27.80
CA LYS A 364 -14.17 -3.02 -27.42
C LYS A 364 -13.65 -1.62 -27.65
N PHE A 365 -14.53 -0.75 -28.14
CA PHE A 365 -14.28 0.68 -28.23
C PHE A 365 -15.02 1.44 -27.12
N TRP A 366 -14.30 2.33 -26.47
CA TRP A 366 -14.77 3.31 -25.50
C TRP A 366 -14.52 4.70 -26.05
N TYR A 367 -15.56 5.53 -26.13
CA TYR A 367 -15.47 6.87 -26.71
C TYR A 367 -15.59 7.90 -25.58
N ASP A 368 -14.59 8.79 -25.46
CA ASP A 368 -14.53 9.84 -24.44
C ASP A 368 -15.53 10.99 -24.73
N PRO A 369 -16.12 11.61 -23.69
CA PRO A 369 -17.18 12.61 -23.71
C PRO A 369 -16.87 13.90 -24.45
N TYR A 370 -15.61 14.22 -24.70
CA TYR A 370 -15.32 15.46 -25.42
C TYR A 370 -15.82 15.43 -26.88
N SER A 371 -16.09 14.25 -27.43
CA SER A 371 -16.42 14.04 -28.85
C SER A 371 -17.84 13.55 -29.12
N ALA A 372 -18.53 13.04 -28.10
CA ALA A 372 -19.84 12.44 -28.26
C ALA A 372 -20.97 13.48 -28.10
N PRO A 373 -22.14 13.29 -28.73
CA PRO A 373 -23.36 14.03 -28.40
C PRO A 373 -23.55 14.06 -26.88
N ALA A 374 -24.19 15.11 -26.32
CA ALA A 374 -24.28 15.30 -24.87
C ALA A 374 -24.82 14.08 -24.10
N GLU A 375 -25.62 13.24 -24.76
CA GLU A 375 -26.19 11.97 -24.27
C GLU A 375 -25.19 10.79 -24.22
N ASP A 376 -24.09 10.83 -24.97
CA ASP A 376 -23.08 9.75 -25.08
C ASP A 376 -21.77 10.07 -24.32
N LYS A 377 -21.78 11.11 -23.49
CA LYS A 377 -20.63 11.58 -22.73
C LYS A 377 -20.21 10.56 -21.65
N LYS A 378 -19.29 9.64 -22.00
CA LYS A 378 -18.78 8.61 -21.06
C LYS A 378 -17.46 9.02 -20.42
N SER A 379 -17.47 9.47 -19.16
CA SER A 379 -16.27 9.60 -18.31
C SER A 379 -15.20 8.54 -18.65
N PRO A 380 -13.89 8.83 -18.50
CA PRO A 380 -12.84 7.86 -18.80
C PRO A 380 -13.21 6.48 -18.24
N PRO A 381 -12.81 5.37 -18.87
CA PRO A 381 -13.22 4.06 -18.41
C PRO A 381 -12.87 3.90 -16.93
N GLY A 382 -13.84 3.40 -16.16
CA GLY A 382 -13.62 3.05 -14.76
C GLY A 382 -12.62 1.90 -14.64
N GLU A 383 -12.07 1.73 -13.45
CA GLU A 383 -11.15 0.64 -13.12
C GLU A 383 -11.83 -0.72 -13.36
N ASP A 384 -13.14 -0.80 -13.15
CA ASP A 384 -13.95 -1.99 -13.40
C ASP A 384 -14.02 -2.39 -14.88
N VAL A 385 -13.93 -1.41 -15.79
CA VAL A 385 -13.83 -1.64 -17.23
C VAL A 385 -12.40 -2.04 -17.58
N LEU A 386 -11.41 -1.26 -17.13
CA LEU A 386 -9.98 -1.52 -17.39
C LEU A 386 -9.55 -2.92 -16.93
N SER A 387 -10.01 -3.36 -15.76
CA SER A 387 -9.70 -4.68 -15.17
C SER A 387 -10.07 -5.89 -16.05
N ARG A 388 -10.92 -5.69 -17.07
CA ARG A 388 -11.43 -6.77 -17.93
C ARG A 388 -10.58 -7.00 -19.17
N TYR A 389 -9.73 -6.04 -19.54
CA TYR A 389 -8.98 -6.01 -20.79
C TYR A 389 -7.47 -6.18 -20.54
N ASP A 390 -6.81 -6.98 -21.37
CA ASP A 390 -5.36 -7.25 -21.26
C ASP A 390 -4.52 -6.08 -21.79
N LEU A 391 -5.02 -5.42 -22.83
CA LEU A 391 -4.40 -4.25 -23.46
C LEU A 391 -5.41 -3.11 -23.56
N THR A 392 -5.01 -1.93 -23.09
CA THR A 392 -5.73 -0.69 -23.32
C THR A 392 -4.95 0.16 -24.33
N ILE A 393 -5.56 0.48 -25.47
CA ILE A 393 -5.01 1.38 -26.48
C ILE A 393 -5.73 2.72 -26.33
N VAL A 394 -5.01 3.79 -26.01
CA VAL A 394 -5.57 5.13 -25.85
C VAL A 394 -5.21 5.96 -27.07
N LEU A 395 -6.23 6.45 -27.76
CA LEU A 395 -6.09 7.34 -28.90
C LEU A 395 -6.28 8.78 -28.42
N ASN A 396 -5.28 9.63 -28.61
CA ASN A 396 -5.37 11.06 -28.37
C ASN A 396 -4.88 11.81 -29.61
N LEU A 397 -5.67 11.82 -30.67
CA LEU A 397 -5.17 12.23 -31.99
C LEU A 397 -5.16 13.76 -32.19
N GLY A 398 -5.54 14.51 -31.16
CA GLY A 398 -5.60 15.97 -31.16
C GLY A 398 -4.55 16.59 -30.26
N SER A 399 -4.19 17.85 -30.51
CA SER A 399 -3.23 18.55 -29.65
C SER A 399 -3.87 19.00 -28.33
N LYS A 400 -5.19 19.20 -28.28
CA LYS A 400 -5.96 19.56 -27.07
C LYS A 400 -7.38 18.98 -27.06
N PRO A 401 -7.93 18.66 -25.88
CA PRO A 401 -7.27 18.56 -24.59
C PRO A 401 -6.45 17.26 -24.54
N ALA A 402 -5.34 17.31 -23.83
CA ALA A 402 -4.57 16.10 -23.54
C ALA A 402 -5.27 15.21 -22.50
N ILE A 403 -4.86 13.95 -22.46
CA ILE A 403 -5.42 12.91 -21.59
C ILE A 403 -5.54 13.40 -20.14
N THR A 404 -6.74 13.28 -19.60
CA THR A 404 -7.11 13.24 -18.18
C THR A 404 -6.01 13.04 -17.12
N GLU A 405 -5.78 13.94 -16.15
CA GLU A 405 -5.05 13.55 -14.92
C GLU A 405 -5.82 12.44 -14.15
N GLN A 406 -7.16 12.51 -14.15
CA GLN A 406 -8.00 11.43 -13.63
C GLN A 406 -7.83 10.13 -14.42
N SER A 407 -7.71 10.22 -15.75
CA SER A 407 -7.44 9.06 -16.60
C SER A 407 -6.06 8.46 -16.29
N TYR A 408 -5.04 9.30 -16.10
CA TYR A 408 -3.70 8.84 -15.72
C TYR A 408 -3.65 8.20 -14.34
N LYS A 409 -4.41 8.68 -13.34
CA LYS A 409 -4.57 7.97 -12.05
C LYS A 409 -5.05 6.53 -12.29
N ARG A 410 -6.06 6.34 -13.14
CA ARG A 410 -6.60 5.01 -13.46
C ARG A 410 -5.64 4.14 -14.24
N TYR A 411 -4.95 4.71 -15.22
CA TYR A 411 -3.94 3.99 -15.98
C TYR A 411 -2.77 3.58 -15.09
N LYS A 412 -2.34 4.42 -14.15
CA LYS A 412 -1.33 4.07 -13.14
C LYS A 412 -1.80 2.89 -12.29
N GLU A 413 -3.01 2.91 -11.77
CA GLU A 413 -3.56 1.79 -10.98
C GLU A 413 -3.68 0.49 -11.79
N TYR A 414 -4.10 0.59 -13.06
CA TYR A 414 -4.15 -0.55 -13.99
C TYR A 414 -2.75 -1.11 -14.30
N LEU A 415 -1.76 -0.24 -14.51
CA LEU A 415 -0.37 -0.63 -14.76
C LEU A 415 0.32 -1.19 -13.51
N ASN A 416 -0.03 -0.69 -12.32
CA ASN A 416 0.44 -1.20 -11.02
C ASN A 416 0.14 -2.69 -10.86
N VAL A 417 -1.02 -3.13 -11.36
CA VAL A 417 -1.46 -4.53 -11.32
C VAL A 417 -1.10 -5.32 -12.59
N GLY A 418 -0.28 -4.72 -13.45
CA GLY A 418 0.33 -5.38 -14.59
C GLY A 418 -0.50 -5.36 -15.87
N GLY A 419 -1.42 -4.40 -16.00
CA GLY A 419 -2.08 -4.11 -17.27
C GLY A 419 -1.08 -3.68 -18.35
N ARG A 420 -1.53 -3.66 -19.61
CA ARG A 420 -0.73 -3.20 -20.76
C ARG A 420 -1.36 -1.96 -21.39
N LEU A 421 -0.56 -0.94 -21.69
CA LEU A 421 -1.03 0.36 -22.18
C LEU A 421 -0.33 0.78 -23.47
N TRP A 422 -1.08 1.13 -24.50
CA TRP A 422 -0.53 1.73 -25.72
C TRP A 422 -1.12 3.11 -25.94
N LEU A 423 -0.30 4.15 -25.85
CA LEU A 423 -0.68 5.53 -26.15
C LEU A 423 -0.38 5.83 -27.62
N ILE A 424 -1.37 6.34 -28.36
CA ILE A 424 -1.23 6.72 -29.78
C ILE A 424 -1.81 8.11 -29.97
N GLY A 425 -1.02 9.02 -30.50
CA GLY A 425 -1.49 10.33 -30.91
C GLY A 425 -0.55 11.44 -30.49
N LEU A 426 -1.11 12.64 -30.32
CA LEU A 426 -0.39 13.88 -30.10
C LEU A 426 -0.52 14.29 -28.64
N ASN A 427 0.53 14.86 -28.04
CA ASN A 427 0.46 15.50 -26.72
C ASN A 427 -0.22 14.63 -25.65
N ASN A 428 0.15 13.34 -25.55
CA ASN A 428 -0.46 12.42 -24.58
C ASN A 428 -0.31 12.99 -23.15
N PHE A 429 0.85 13.52 -22.82
CA PHE A 429 1.23 13.95 -21.46
C PHE A 429 0.99 15.42 -21.12
N ARG A 430 0.06 16.10 -21.80
CA ARG A 430 -0.40 17.46 -21.45
C ARG A 430 0.69 18.53 -21.35
N LEU A 431 1.70 18.45 -22.20
CA LEU A 431 2.85 19.34 -22.14
C LEU A 431 2.44 20.78 -22.49
N SER A 432 2.95 21.77 -21.73
CA SER A 432 2.78 23.17 -22.12
C SER A 432 3.55 23.45 -23.40
N SER A 433 2.82 23.72 -24.48
CA SER A 433 3.39 24.33 -25.67
C SER A 433 4.10 25.65 -25.30
N GLY A 434 5.41 25.78 -25.54
CA GLY A 434 6.09 27.05 -25.27
C GLY A 434 7.57 27.22 -25.65
N ARG A 435 8.39 26.17 -25.75
CA ARG A 435 9.85 26.33 -25.92
C ARG A 435 10.47 25.19 -26.75
N ALA A 436 11.49 25.52 -27.54
CA ALA A 436 12.14 24.66 -28.54
C ALA A 436 13.28 23.80 -27.95
N GLU A 437 13.27 23.58 -26.63
CA GLU A 437 14.38 22.95 -25.92
C GLU A 437 13.92 21.61 -25.32
N PRO A 438 14.83 20.63 -25.11
CA PRO A 438 14.52 19.48 -24.28
C PRO A 438 14.11 19.94 -22.90
N HIS A 439 12.96 19.47 -22.45
CA HIS A 439 12.48 19.73 -21.11
C HIS A 439 12.23 18.43 -20.37
N SER A 440 12.52 18.43 -19.06
CA SER A 440 12.08 17.34 -18.21
C SER A 440 10.55 17.32 -18.17
N VAL A 441 9.96 16.12 -18.22
CA VAL A 441 8.50 15.96 -18.11
C VAL A 441 7.99 16.65 -16.84
N GLN A 442 8.75 16.61 -15.73
CA GLN A 442 8.39 17.27 -14.49
C GLN A 442 8.33 18.80 -14.59
N GLY A 443 9.17 19.42 -15.42
CA GLY A 443 9.28 20.88 -15.55
C GLY A 443 8.21 21.53 -16.41
N GLU A 444 7.59 20.78 -17.33
CA GLU A 444 6.65 21.29 -18.35
C GLU A 444 5.20 20.83 -18.17
N LEU A 445 4.90 20.11 -17.08
CA LEU A 445 3.51 19.83 -16.75
C LEU A 445 2.82 21.11 -16.27
N ARG A 446 1.71 21.45 -16.95
CA ARG A 446 0.85 22.58 -16.54
C ARG A 446 0.18 22.26 -15.21
N GLY A 447 0.79 22.70 -14.11
CA GLY A 447 0.26 22.52 -12.76
C GLY A 447 0.59 21.15 -12.15
N PRO A 448 0.04 20.83 -10.97
CA PRO A 448 0.29 19.56 -10.30
C PRO A 448 -0.41 18.42 -11.06
N ALA A 449 0.33 17.75 -11.94
CA ALA A 449 -0.11 16.56 -12.66
C ALA A 449 0.76 15.33 -12.28
N PRO A 450 0.77 14.93 -11.00
CA PRO A 450 1.67 13.88 -10.51
C PRO A 450 1.48 12.54 -11.21
N ASN A 451 0.24 12.13 -11.51
CA ASN A 451 -0.02 10.84 -12.15
C ASN A 451 0.41 10.85 -13.62
N THR A 452 0.21 11.96 -14.33
CA THR A 452 0.73 12.13 -15.71
C THR A 452 2.25 11.94 -15.74
N TYR A 453 2.96 12.59 -14.82
CA TYR A 453 4.41 12.44 -14.68
C TYR A 453 4.82 11.01 -14.37
N GLU A 454 4.19 10.37 -13.38
CA GLU A 454 4.53 9.01 -12.96
C GLU A 454 4.27 8.00 -14.09
N VAL A 455 3.15 8.11 -14.83
CA VAL A 455 2.90 7.23 -15.98
C VAL A 455 3.94 7.43 -17.08
N ALA A 456 4.29 8.68 -17.41
CA ALA A 456 5.33 8.96 -18.39
C ALA A 456 6.69 8.37 -17.97
N SER A 457 7.14 8.72 -16.76
CA SER A 457 8.49 8.42 -16.28
C SER A 457 8.66 6.99 -15.79
N GLU A 458 7.78 6.51 -14.89
CA GLU A 458 7.91 5.21 -14.25
C GLU A 458 7.42 4.06 -15.15
N TYR A 459 6.40 4.31 -15.99
CA TYR A 459 5.77 3.26 -16.79
C TYR A 459 6.05 3.33 -18.28
N CYS A 460 6.45 4.48 -18.82
CA CYS A 460 6.85 4.59 -20.23
C CYS A 460 8.37 4.86 -20.39
N GLY A 461 9.08 5.15 -19.29
CA GLY A 461 10.51 5.49 -19.31
C GLY A 461 10.80 6.85 -19.96
N ILE A 462 9.82 7.75 -20.00
CA ILE A 462 9.94 9.06 -20.66
C ILE A 462 10.38 10.08 -19.62
N GLU A 463 11.60 10.57 -19.75
CA GLU A 463 12.12 11.59 -18.84
C GLU A 463 12.06 13.00 -19.44
N GLU A 464 12.22 13.09 -20.75
CA GLU A 464 12.22 14.33 -21.50
C GLU A 464 11.35 14.22 -22.74
N VAL A 465 10.64 15.29 -23.04
CA VAL A 465 9.87 15.41 -24.27
C VAL A 465 10.26 16.70 -24.98
N PHE A 466 10.55 16.57 -26.26
CA PHE A 466 10.76 17.65 -27.19
C PHE A 466 9.42 18.01 -27.80
N VAL A 467 8.90 19.17 -27.41
CA VAL A 467 7.71 19.76 -28.03
C VAL A 467 8.20 20.84 -29.00
N PRO A 468 7.84 20.78 -30.29
CA PRO A 468 8.10 21.88 -31.20
C PRO A 468 7.52 23.19 -30.65
N THR A 469 8.26 24.29 -30.76
CA THR A 469 7.82 25.61 -30.29
C THR A 469 6.51 26.03 -30.96
N TYR A 470 5.47 26.27 -30.15
CA TYR A 470 4.27 27.01 -30.56
C TYR A 470 4.48 28.51 -30.26
N THR A 471 5.40 29.18 -30.93
CA THR A 471 5.35 30.64 -30.89
C THR A 471 4.19 31.07 -31.80
N PHE A 472 3.23 31.82 -31.24
CA PHE A 472 2.11 32.45 -31.98
C PHE A 472 2.57 33.44 -33.07
N VAL A 473 3.88 33.54 -33.28
CA VAL A 473 4.57 34.39 -34.23
C VAL A 473 5.63 33.49 -34.91
N ASP A 474 5.28 33.07 -36.13
CA ASP A 474 6.13 32.77 -37.29
C ASP A 474 6.92 31.46 -37.51
N THR A 475 6.97 30.46 -36.62
CA THR A 475 7.51 29.14 -37.04
C THR A 475 6.94 27.97 -36.24
N MET A 476 5.82 27.39 -36.68
CA MET A 476 5.66 25.95 -36.45
C MET A 476 6.68 25.25 -37.35
N THR A 477 7.69 24.60 -36.77
CA THR A 477 8.58 23.70 -37.54
C THR A 477 7.80 22.43 -37.85
N LEU A 478 6.88 22.54 -38.82
CA LEU A 478 6.13 21.43 -39.41
C LEU A 478 7.12 20.63 -40.27
N GLU A 479 7.73 19.62 -39.66
CA GLU A 479 8.83 18.93 -40.31
C GLU A 479 8.68 17.41 -40.33
N PHE A 480 7.76 16.81 -39.57
CA PHE A 480 7.57 15.36 -39.64
C PHE A 480 6.96 14.95 -40.98
N VAL A 481 7.70 14.12 -41.71
CA VAL A 481 7.24 13.52 -42.97
C VAL A 481 7.07 12.01 -42.86
N GLY A 482 7.53 11.42 -41.77
CA GLY A 482 7.46 9.99 -41.54
C GLY A 482 8.26 9.54 -40.33
N ALA A 483 8.32 8.23 -40.16
CA ALA A 483 9.05 7.57 -39.11
C ALA A 483 9.75 6.33 -39.66
N GLU A 484 11.03 6.12 -39.33
CA GLU A 484 11.75 4.91 -39.75
C GLU A 484 11.99 3.97 -38.56
N PRO A 485 11.93 2.65 -38.78
CA PRO A 485 12.17 1.66 -37.74
C PRO A 485 13.59 1.78 -37.18
N PHE A 486 13.77 1.34 -35.93
CA PHE A 486 15.07 1.39 -35.27
C PHE A 486 15.44 0.09 -34.54
N GLY A 487 16.66 -0.38 -34.75
CA GLY A 487 17.27 -1.47 -33.99
C GLY A 487 16.52 -2.80 -34.11
N LEU A 488 15.98 -3.30 -33.00
CA LEU A 488 15.27 -4.60 -32.98
C LEU A 488 13.95 -4.61 -33.78
N TRP A 489 13.54 -3.46 -34.29
CA TRP A 489 12.31 -3.26 -35.06
C TRP A 489 12.56 -2.99 -36.54
N GLU A 490 13.77 -3.27 -37.04
CA GLU A 490 14.15 -3.10 -38.46
C GLU A 490 13.26 -3.86 -39.47
N ASP A 491 12.48 -4.83 -38.99
CA ASP A 491 11.51 -5.57 -39.78
C ASP A 491 10.14 -4.86 -39.90
N LEU A 492 9.93 -3.74 -39.20
CA LEU A 492 8.78 -2.86 -39.41
C LEU A 492 8.99 -1.99 -40.67
N PRO A 493 7.92 -1.65 -41.41
CA PRO A 493 8.05 -0.77 -42.57
C PRO A 493 8.39 0.67 -42.14
N VAL A 494 9.05 1.41 -43.04
CA VAL A 494 9.13 2.88 -42.92
C VAL A 494 7.71 3.44 -43.03
N LEU A 495 7.33 4.34 -42.13
CA LEU A 495 6.03 5.00 -42.17
C LEU A 495 6.17 6.36 -42.82
N GLU A 496 5.40 6.61 -43.87
CA GLU A 496 5.30 7.93 -44.49
C GLU A 496 3.95 8.55 -44.13
N ALA A 497 3.97 9.81 -43.75
CA ALA A 497 2.72 10.55 -43.54
C ALA A 497 1.97 10.73 -44.87
N ASP A 498 0.65 10.68 -44.81
CA ASP A 498 -0.24 10.88 -45.94
C ASP A 498 -0.66 12.36 -46.02
N PRO A 499 -0.12 13.14 -46.97
CA PRO A 499 -0.43 14.55 -47.07
C PRO A 499 -1.91 14.85 -47.29
N ALA A 500 -2.64 13.94 -47.94
CA ALA A 500 -4.07 14.12 -48.21
C ALA A 500 -4.85 14.04 -46.89
N LYS A 501 -4.66 12.97 -46.12
CA LYS A 501 -5.31 12.79 -44.80
C LYS A 501 -4.92 13.89 -43.81
N CYS A 502 -3.67 14.34 -43.84
CA CYS A 502 -3.25 15.42 -42.96
C CYS A 502 -3.84 16.78 -43.36
N GLY A 503 -4.17 16.99 -44.63
CA GLY A 503 -4.91 18.16 -45.12
C GLY A 503 -6.38 18.20 -44.67
N GLU A 504 -6.92 17.09 -44.18
CA GLU A 504 -8.29 16.99 -43.66
C GLU A 504 -8.39 17.36 -42.17
N LEU A 505 -7.28 17.64 -41.49
CA LEU A 505 -7.27 18.04 -40.07
C LEU A 505 -7.82 19.46 -39.87
N LYS A 506 -8.56 19.69 -38.77
CA LYS A 506 -9.13 21.00 -38.46
C LYS A 506 -8.00 22.02 -38.17
N GLY A 507 -8.18 23.25 -38.64
CA GLY A 507 -7.17 24.32 -38.50
C GLY A 507 -6.16 24.34 -39.65
N TYR A 508 -6.23 23.38 -40.58
CA TYR A 508 -5.56 23.44 -41.87
C TYR A 508 -6.29 24.42 -42.80
N ASP A 509 -5.75 25.62 -42.96
CA ASP A 509 -6.17 26.56 -44.00
C ASP A 509 -5.03 26.71 -45.02
N PRO A 510 -5.09 26.01 -46.18
CA PRO A 510 -4.04 26.08 -47.21
C PRO A 510 -3.95 27.47 -47.87
N THR A 511 -4.91 28.36 -47.62
CA THR A 511 -4.94 29.72 -48.18
C THR A 511 -4.37 30.79 -47.24
N ASN A 512 -4.38 30.58 -45.92
CA ASN A 512 -3.68 31.42 -44.94
C ASN A 512 -2.15 31.20 -44.92
N VAL A 513 -1.65 30.20 -45.65
CA VAL A 513 -0.21 29.83 -45.74
C VAL A 513 0.59 30.79 -46.63
N ALA A 514 -0.07 31.74 -47.30
CA ALA A 514 0.59 32.71 -48.16
C ALA A 514 1.59 33.63 -47.42
N TYR A 515 1.54 33.69 -46.08
CA TYR A 515 2.45 34.54 -45.30
C TYR A 515 3.67 33.82 -44.71
N TYR A 516 3.65 32.51 -44.44
CA TYR A 516 4.81 31.83 -43.84
C TYR A 516 4.90 30.35 -44.26
N PHE A 517 5.88 30.06 -45.13
CA PHE A 517 6.41 28.76 -45.58
C PHE A 517 5.55 27.89 -46.52
N GLY A 518 5.91 27.93 -47.81
CA GLY A 518 5.27 27.20 -48.91
C GLY A 518 5.87 25.84 -49.22
N VAL A 519 5.64 24.83 -48.38
CA VAL A 519 5.77 23.43 -48.82
C VAL A 519 4.38 22.79 -48.82
N ARG A 520 3.74 22.78 -50.00
CA ARG A 520 2.51 22.00 -50.22
C ARG A 520 2.81 20.53 -49.94
N GLY A 521 2.06 19.91 -49.03
CA GLY A 521 2.10 18.47 -48.79
C GLY A 521 2.81 18.01 -47.51
N ILE A 522 3.17 18.92 -46.58
CA ILE A 522 3.64 18.51 -45.25
C ILE A 522 2.44 18.51 -44.27
N PRO A 523 2.21 17.41 -43.52
CA PRO A 523 1.22 17.32 -42.46
C PRO A 523 1.33 18.44 -41.41
N TYR A 524 0.21 19.10 -41.10
CA TYR A 524 0.11 20.10 -40.04
C TYR A 524 -0.01 19.44 -38.66
N VAL A 525 1.02 18.70 -38.27
CA VAL A 525 0.97 17.92 -37.04
C VAL A 525 2.25 18.13 -36.24
N CYS A 526 2.08 18.61 -35.02
CA CYS A 526 3.14 18.84 -34.06
C CYS A 526 3.35 17.53 -33.29
N TYR A 527 4.45 16.85 -33.59
CA TYR A 527 4.77 15.57 -32.98
C TYR A 527 5.79 15.79 -31.87
N ASP A 528 5.53 15.17 -30.73
CA ASP A 528 6.47 15.10 -29.64
C ASP A 528 7.60 14.13 -30.02
N ALA A 529 8.85 14.48 -29.73
CA ALA A 529 9.93 13.50 -29.70
C ALA A 529 10.36 13.26 -28.26
N MET A 530 10.78 12.05 -27.93
CA MET A 530 11.15 11.71 -26.55
C MET A 530 12.67 11.67 -26.43
N SER A 531 13.23 12.17 -25.33
CA SER A 531 14.61 11.88 -24.94
C SER A 531 14.62 10.77 -23.88
N ASN A 532 15.55 9.84 -24.07
CA ASN A 532 15.87 8.81 -23.10
C ASN A 532 17.13 9.25 -22.35
N LYS A 533 17.12 9.16 -21.02
CA LYS A 533 18.27 9.39 -20.15
C LYS A 533 19.51 8.57 -20.53
N LEU A 534 19.34 7.49 -21.29
CA LEU A 534 20.30 6.40 -21.41
C LEU A 534 20.54 5.93 -22.85
N ASP A 535 20.68 6.85 -23.81
CA ASP A 535 21.34 6.52 -25.09
C ASP A 535 22.86 6.30 -24.92
N PHE A 536 23.41 6.46 -23.70
CA PHE A 536 24.81 6.19 -23.39
C PHE A 536 24.96 5.14 -22.29
N ALA A 537 25.14 3.90 -22.71
CA ALA A 537 25.81 2.81 -22.00
C ALA A 537 25.21 2.33 -20.66
N ARG A 538 24.41 1.25 -20.76
CA ARG A 538 24.36 0.11 -19.81
C ARG A 538 23.55 0.18 -18.51
N ARG A 539 22.30 0.69 -18.42
CA ARG A 539 21.54 0.50 -17.15
C ARG A 539 20.08 0.09 -17.14
N ILE A 540 19.32 0.02 -18.25
CA ILE A 540 17.94 -0.50 -18.15
C ILE A 540 17.55 -1.29 -19.41
N PRO A 541 17.38 -2.63 -19.36
CA PRO A 541 16.99 -3.45 -20.53
C PRO A 541 15.53 -3.27 -20.99
N TYR A 542 14.80 -2.36 -20.35
CA TYR A 542 13.34 -2.33 -20.36
C TYR A 542 12.74 -1.34 -21.36
N GLN A 543 13.42 -0.25 -21.73
CA GLN A 543 12.91 0.72 -22.70
C GLN A 543 13.60 0.57 -24.05
N ARG A 544 12.85 0.60 -25.16
CA ARG A 544 13.41 0.50 -26.51
C ARG A 544 12.77 1.51 -27.46
N ARG A 545 13.60 2.09 -28.32
CA ARG A 545 13.13 2.88 -29.47
C ARG A 545 12.52 1.92 -30.50
N ILE A 546 11.34 2.26 -31.00
CA ILE A 546 10.68 1.54 -32.10
C ILE A 546 10.89 2.31 -33.39
N TYR A 547 10.62 3.62 -33.36
CA TYR A 547 10.75 4.50 -34.52
C TYR A 547 11.57 5.76 -34.22
N SER A 548 12.35 6.16 -35.22
CA SER A 548 13.04 7.45 -35.32
C SER A 548 12.23 8.41 -36.19
N PHE A 549 12.16 9.66 -35.76
CA PHE A 549 11.47 10.76 -36.45
C PHE A 549 12.20 11.12 -37.75
N ILE A 550 11.48 11.19 -38.87
CA ILE A 550 12.00 11.68 -40.15
C ILE A 550 11.54 13.12 -40.37
N SER A 551 12.48 14.06 -40.23
CA SER A 551 12.28 15.46 -40.60
C SER A 551 12.44 15.70 -42.11
N TYR A 552 11.58 16.57 -42.67
CA TYR A 552 11.69 17.19 -43.99
C TYR A 552 13.02 17.95 -44.17
N TYR A 553 13.53 18.55 -43.10
CA TYR A 553 14.82 19.24 -43.11
C TYR A 553 16.01 18.29 -42.95
N GLY A 554 15.76 16.97 -42.89
CA GLY A 554 16.78 15.95 -42.70
C GLY A 554 17.60 16.21 -41.45
N SER A 555 18.91 15.98 -41.52
CA SER A 555 19.85 16.12 -40.40
C SER A 555 20.04 17.56 -39.87
N ILE A 556 19.50 18.58 -40.55
CA ILE A 556 19.53 19.97 -40.06
C ILE A 556 18.54 20.16 -38.91
N SER A 557 17.50 19.32 -38.86
CA SER A 557 16.52 19.34 -37.78
C SER A 557 17.09 18.72 -36.50
N PRO A 558 16.87 19.35 -35.32
CA PRO A 558 17.17 18.72 -34.05
C PRO A 558 16.24 17.53 -33.72
N MET A 559 15.11 17.40 -34.43
CA MET A 559 14.12 16.32 -34.26
C MET A 559 14.42 15.10 -35.12
N HIS A 560 15.14 15.26 -36.24
CA HIS A 560 15.50 14.13 -37.10
C HIS A 560 16.29 13.09 -36.30
N GLN A 561 15.92 11.81 -36.45
CA GLN A 561 16.45 10.68 -35.68
C GLN A 561 16.13 10.66 -34.19
N LYS A 562 15.27 11.55 -33.68
CA LYS A 562 14.79 11.45 -32.30
C LYS A 562 13.72 10.36 -32.18
N PRO A 563 13.62 9.65 -31.05
CA PRO A 563 12.52 8.72 -30.79
C PRO A 563 11.16 9.40 -30.97
N CYS A 564 10.30 8.83 -31.81
CA CYS A 564 8.89 9.23 -31.95
C CYS A 564 7.92 8.06 -31.67
N ALA A 565 8.45 6.85 -31.54
CA ALA A 565 7.75 5.74 -30.90
C ALA A 565 8.71 4.93 -30.04
N ILE A 566 8.26 4.56 -28.85
CA ILE A 566 9.01 3.76 -27.89
C ILE A 566 8.14 2.67 -27.29
N ASN A 567 8.79 1.67 -26.70
CA ASN A 567 8.16 0.79 -25.75
C ASN A 567 8.94 0.71 -24.44
N TYR A 568 8.24 0.21 -23.43
CA TYR A 568 8.77 -0.06 -22.10
C TYR A 568 8.23 -1.39 -21.58
N ILE A 569 9.11 -2.19 -20.98
CA ILE A 569 8.82 -3.51 -20.40
C ILE A 569 9.08 -3.42 -18.90
N GLY A 570 8.05 -3.16 -18.11
CA GLY A 570 8.15 -3.17 -16.66
C GLY A 570 8.25 -4.59 -16.10
N SER A 571 8.44 -4.69 -14.78
CA SER A 571 8.42 -5.98 -14.06
C SER A 571 7.11 -6.75 -14.22
N THR A 572 6.00 -6.02 -14.40
CA THR A 572 4.66 -6.59 -14.48
C THR A 572 3.80 -5.98 -15.58
N ASN A 573 4.26 -4.94 -16.28
CA ASN A 573 3.47 -4.23 -17.29
C ASN A 573 4.27 -4.09 -18.59
N ARG A 574 3.57 -3.82 -19.68
CA ARG A 574 4.16 -3.35 -20.94
C ARG A 574 3.48 -2.05 -21.33
N THR A 575 4.25 -1.10 -21.81
CA THR A 575 3.69 0.10 -22.41
C THR A 575 4.36 0.41 -23.74
N ALA A 576 3.63 1.11 -24.60
CA ALA A 576 4.19 1.74 -25.78
C ALA A 576 3.59 3.13 -25.96
N GLU A 577 4.36 4.01 -26.55
CA GLU A 577 3.88 5.31 -26.99
C GLU A 577 4.28 5.54 -28.43
N PHE A 578 3.30 5.99 -29.21
CA PHE A 578 3.50 6.56 -30.54
C PHE A 578 3.05 8.01 -30.45
N CYS A 579 4.00 8.93 -30.55
CA CYS A 579 3.73 10.37 -30.48
C CYS A 579 3.11 10.91 -31.78
N PHE A 580 2.59 10.03 -32.64
CA PHE A 580 1.96 10.33 -33.92
C PHE A 580 0.71 9.46 -34.17
N PRO A 581 -0.36 10.01 -34.78
CA PRO A 581 -1.52 9.24 -35.21
C PRO A 581 -1.18 8.27 -36.35
N LEU A 582 -1.44 6.98 -36.15
CA LEU A 582 -1.23 5.96 -37.20
C LEU A 582 -2.21 6.08 -38.37
N ASN A 583 -3.42 6.60 -38.13
CA ASN A 583 -4.42 6.80 -39.20
C ASN A 583 -3.98 7.83 -40.25
N LEU A 584 -3.01 8.69 -39.92
CA LEU A 584 -2.43 9.69 -40.81
C LEU A 584 -1.27 9.19 -41.65
N MET A 585 -0.86 7.92 -41.48
CA MET A 585 0.16 7.31 -42.33
C MET A 585 -0.47 6.76 -43.62
N LYS A 586 0.34 6.67 -44.67
CA LYS A 586 -0.05 6.01 -45.92
C LYS A 586 -0.37 4.54 -45.63
N ASN A 587 -1.39 4.01 -46.31
CA ASN A 587 -1.80 2.61 -46.21
C ASN A 587 -2.08 1.95 -47.58
N GLU A 588 -1.90 2.69 -48.68
CA GLU A 588 -2.33 2.26 -50.02
C GLU A 588 -1.25 1.48 -50.79
N SER A 589 0.00 1.50 -50.34
CA SER A 589 1.08 0.73 -50.98
C SER A 589 1.31 -0.59 -50.24
N PRO A 590 1.49 -1.72 -50.96
CA PRO A 590 1.95 -2.97 -50.35
C PRO A 590 3.30 -2.84 -49.63
N ASP A 591 4.08 -1.78 -49.91
CA ASP A 591 5.36 -1.49 -49.26
C ASP A 591 5.23 -0.77 -47.91
N TYR A 592 4.03 -0.27 -47.55
CA TYR A 592 3.80 0.56 -46.35
C TYR A 592 2.49 0.24 -45.59
N PRO A 593 2.25 -1.02 -45.18
CA PRO A 593 1.04 -1.35 -44.43
C PRO A 593 1.17 -0.95 -42.96
N VAL A 594 0.65 0.24 -42.60
CA VAL A 594 0.50 0.64 -41.18
C VAL A 594 -0.28 -0.40 -40.36
N PHE A 595 -1.11 -1.22 -41.02
CA PHE A 595 -1.80 -2.37 -40.43
C PHE A 595 -0.83 -3.46 -39.94
N ASP A 596 0.31 -3.66 -40.61
CA ASP A 596 1.33 -4.62 -40.16
C ASP A 596 2.05 -4.10 -38.93
N VAL A 597 2.27 -2.79 -38.83
CA VAL A 597 2.81 -2.16 -37.61
C VAL A 597 1.86 -2.38 -36.45
N MET A 598 0.57 -2.12 -36.65
CA MET A 598 -0.43 -2.36 -35.60
C MET A 598 -0.49 -3.82 -35.18
N LYS A 599 -0.48 -4.74 -36.16
CA LYS A 599 -0.47 -6.18 -35.92
C LYS A 599 0.73 -6.59 -35.07
N LYS A 600 1.95 -6.24 -35.51
CA LYS A 600 3.20 -6.57 -34.81
C LYS A 600 3.29 -5.96 -33.42
N MET A 601 2.79 -4.74 -33.24
CA MET A 601 2.73 -4.11 -31.92
C MET A 601 1.78 -4.83 -30.98
N VAL A 602 0.59 -5.22 -31.46
CA VAL A 602 -0.36 -6.01 -30.66
C VAL A 602 0.23 -7.38 -30.32
N GLU A 603 0.87 -8.06 -31.28
CA GLU A 603 1.58 -9.32 -31.05
C GLU A 603 2.68 -9.17 -29.99
N TRP A 604 3.47 -8.09 -30.06
CA TRP A 604 4.47 -7.77 -29.05
C TRP A 604 3.87 -7.55 -27.66
N PHE A 605 2.70 -6.93 -27.54
CA PHE A 605 2.03 -6.82 -26.25
C PHE A 605 1.66 -8.19 -25.67
N TRP A 606 1.43 -9.20 -26.51
CA TRP A 606 1.03 -10.56 -26.11
C TRP A 606 2.19 -11.47 -25.75
N GLU A 607 3.42 -11.12 -26.11
CA GLU A 607 4.60 -11.85 -25.66
C GLU A 607 4.68 -11.88 -24.13
N ASP A 608 5.15 -13.01 -23.61
CA ASP A 608 5.39 -13.19 -22.18
C ASP A 608 6.36 -12.12 -21.65
N LEU A 609 6.11 -11.63 -20.44
CA LEU A 609 7.07 -10.78 -19.74
C LEU A 609 8.31 -11.63 -19.39
N PRO A 610 9.53 -11.08 -19.53
CA PRO A 610 10.77 -11.79 -19.28
C PRO A 610 10.98 -12.22 -17.83
#